data_AF-A0A6A5A3V9-F1
#
_entry.id   AF-A0A6A5A3V9-F1
#
_cell.length_a   1.000
_cell.length_b   1.000
_cell.length_c   1.000
_cell.angle_alpha   90.00
_cell.angle_beta   90.00
_cell.angle_gamma   90.00
#
_symmetry.space_group_name_H-M   'P 1'
#
loop_
_entity.id
_entity.type
_entity.pdbx_description
1 polymer ?
#
loop_
_entity_poly.entity_id
_entity_poly.type
_entity_poly.pdbx_seq_one_letter_code
_entity_poly.pdbx_strand_id
1 'polypeptide(L)'
;MRVQPRDTSVASVGTSVDPSHSFLRPQIGLIYVTASLTCSMVYLSILAPAFSNDLWWSGYNVSTHQALLIDLFNTYLTTHANGSLDLLDASMGKAYDTAASSTSVYPTYVRGLVYNELTSIDFAIIGLRSMDAMASLQLCTQYCWVDLNHTFEIAHTSERQARCDERYSTNGAVYMETVLRNQDWDDILVTWGPWFTGPIQDYLLTIPRGRTWLEVTSSALTSTTVAQESDFWGRHNLTTFQLQWQNMHSAAISETLVIVNAFGMEQTIVSKNVAGLFQPSEWTSFVMYNLPFNDLGALVVM
;
A
#
# COMPACT_ATOMS: atom_id res chain seq x y z
N MET A 1 34.11 36.57 -100.08
CA MET A 1 32.64 36.43 -100.10
C MET A 1 32.15 36.32 -98.67
N ARG A 2 31.13 37.12 -98.33
CA ARG A 2 30.61 37.39 -96.99
C ARG A 2 29.32 36.57 -96.82
N VAL A 3 29.15 35.89 -95.68
CA VAL A 3 27.90 35.20 -95.33
C VAL A 3 27.50 35.68 -93.93
N GLN A 4 26.32 36.29 -93.83
CA GLN A 4 25.66 36.72 -92.59
C GLN A 4 24.61 35.66 -92.18
N PRO A 5 24.49 35.31 -90.89
CA PRO A 5 23.36 34.53 -90.38
C PRO A 5 22.14 35.42 -90.07
N ARG A 6 20.97 34.82 -90.31
CA ARG A 6 19.61 35.37 -90.22
C ARG A 6 19.08 35.24 -88.78
N ASP A 7 18.61 36.38 -88.26
CA ASP A 7 17.69 36.61 -87.14
C ASP A 7 17.81 35.78 -85.85
N THR A 8 18.13 36.52 -84.79
CA THR A 8 17.95 36.17 -83.37
C THR A 8 16.47 36.20 -82.99
N SER A 9 15.87 35.04 -82.70
CA SER A 9 14.64 34.96 -81.90
C SER A 9 14.97 34.42 -80.50
N VAL A 10 15.27 35.33 -79.59
CA VAL A 10 15.25 35.05 -78.14
C VAL A 10 13.79 34.85 -77.76
N ALA A 11 13.41 33.63 -77.39
CA ALA A 11 12.13 33.37 -76.73
C ALA A 11 12.17 34.05 -75.35
N SER A 12 11.55 35.22 -75.25
CA SER A 12 11.25 35.84 -73.96
C SER A 12 10.12 35.05 -73.31
N VAL A 13 10.44 34.36 -72.21
CA VAL A 13 9.43 33.88 -71.28
C VAL A 13 8.80 35.13 -70.66
N GLY A 14 7.61 35.49 -71.14
CA GLY A 14 6.83 36.58 -70.57
C GLY A 14 6.42 36.24 -69.15
N THR A 15 7.07 36.84 -68.17
CA THR A 15 6.53 36.97 -66.81
C THR A 15 5.49 38.09 -66.83
N SER A 16 4.27 37.76 -67.27
CA SER A 16 3.10 38.61 -66.99
C SER A 16 2.74 38.49 -65.51
N VAL A 17 3.40 39.28 -64.66
CA VAL A 17 2.94 39.49 -63.29
C VAL A 17 1.89 40.59 -63.35
N ASP A 18 0.62 40.19 -63.34
CA ASP A 18 -0.51 41.10 -63.10
C ASP A 18 -0.33 41.81 -61.74
N PRO A 19 -0.24 43.15 -61.68
CA PRO A 19 0.03 43.87 -60.44
C PRO A 19 -1.20 44.01 -59.53
N SER A 20 -2.40 43.59 -59.97
CA SER A 20 -3.66 43.77 -59.23
C SER A 20 -3.99 42.66 -58.23
N HIS A 21 -3.33 41.49 -58.30
CA HIS A 21 -3.57 40.36 -57.38
C HIS A 21 -2.50 40.21 -56.28
N SER A 22 -1.52 41.13 -56.24
CA SER A 22 -0.36 41.07 -55.33
C SER A 22 -0.65 41.56 -53.91
N PHE A 23 -1.48 42.59 -53.74
CA PHE A 23 -1.73 43.22 -52.43
C PHE A 23 -2.82 42.54 -51.58
N LEU A 24 -3.75 41.80 -52.20
CA LEU A 24 -4.83 41.09 -51.49
C LEU A 24 -4.36 39.81 -50.80
N ARG A 25 -3.38 39.10 -51.39
CA ARG A 25 -2.87 37.83 -50.83
C ARG A 25 -2.20 38.00 -49.46
N PRO A 26 -1.32 39.00 -49.24
CA PRO A 26 -0.75 39.28 -47.91
C PRO A 26 -1.81 39.67 -46.87
N GLN A 27 -2.86 40.40 -47.27
CA GLN A 27 -3.94 40.81 -46.38
C GLN A 27 -4.79 39.62 -45.92
N ILE A 28 -5.13 38.72 -46.85
CA ILE A 28 -5.84 37.47 -46.53
C ILE A 28 -4.98 36.59 -45.61
N GLY A 29 -3.68 36.49 -45.88
CA GLY A 29 -2.74 35.78 -45.02
C GLY A 29 -2.66 36.37 -43.61
N LEU A 30 -2.61 37.71 -43.50
CA LEU A 30 -2.61 38.40 -42.21
C LEU A 30 -3.91 38.15 -41.43
N ILE A 31 -5.07 38.27 -42.09
CA ILE A 31 -6.38 37.99 -41.48
C ILE A 31 -6.46 36.53 -41.01
N TYR A 32 -5.99 35.59 -41.83
CA TYR A 32 -5.97 34.18 -41.47
C TYR A 32 -5.11 33.94 -40.21
N VAL A 33 -3.91 34.52 -40.16
CA VAL A 33 -3.00 34.38 -39.01
C VAL A 33 -3.59 35.03 -37.76
N THR A 34 -4.13 36.25 -37.85
CA THR A 34 -4.73 36.93 -36.69
C THR A 34 -5.98 36.22 -36.19
N ALA A 35 -6.85 35.75 -37.10
CA ALA A 35 -8.02 34.96 -36.76
C ALA A 35 -7.62 33.64 -36.10
N SER A 36 -6.61 32.94 -36.64
CA SER A 36 -6.10 31.69 -36.07
C SER A 36 -5.51 31.91 -34.67
N LEU A 37 -4.70 32.96 -34.48
CA LEU A 37 -4.15 33.32 -33.16
C LEU A 37 -5.26 33.65 -32.16
N THR A 38 -6.27 34.41 -32.59
CA THR A 38 -7.42 34.76 -31.74
C THR A 38 -8.21 33.51 -31.35
N CYS A 39 -8.48 32.61 -32.30
CA CYS A 39 -9.14 31.34 -32.02
C CYS A 39 -8.33 30.48 -31.04
N SER A 40 -7.01 30.41 -31.20
CA SER A 40 -6.12 29.71 -30.26
C SER A 40 -6.15 30.32 -28.86
N MET A 41 -6.15 31.66 -28.75
CA MET A 41 -6.28 32.34 -27.46
C MET A 41 -7.62 32.06 -26.79
N VAL A 42 -8.72 32.13 -27.54
CA VAL A 42 -10.06 31.79 -27.03
C VAL A 42 -10.13 30.32 -26.59
N TYR A 43 -9.60 29.40 -27.40
CA TYR A 43 -9.55 27.98 -27.07
C TYR A 43 -8.78 27.70 -25.77
N LEU A 44 -7.59 28.29 -25.61
CA LEU A 44 -6.81 28.17 -24.38
C LEU A 44 -7.53 28.79 -23.18
N SER A 45 -8.25 29.90 -23.36
CA SER A 45 -9.03 30.51 -22.27
C SER A 45 -10.20 29.62 -21.79
N ILE A 46 -10.80 28.84 -22.70
CA ILE A 46 -11.85 27.87 -22.38
C ILE A 46 -11.28 26.68 -21.63
N LEU A 47 -10.08 26.21 -22.00
CA LEU A 47 -9.43 25.06 -21.38
C LEU A 47 -8.71 25.37 -20.07
N ALA A 48 -8.24 26.61 -19.88
CA ALA A 48 -7.43 27.00 -18.73
C ALA A 48 -8.04 26.60 -17.37
N PRO A 49 -9.36 26.74 -17.12
CA PRO A 49 -9.97 26.31 -15.86
C PRO A 49 -9.95 24.79 -15.64
N ALA A 50 -10.01 23.99 -16.70
CA ALA A 50 -9.92 22.54 -16.60
C ALA A 50 -8.46 22.11 -16.38
N PHE A 51 -7.50 22.73 -17.07
CA PHE A 51 -6.07 22.40 -16.96
C PHE A 51 -5.40 22.93 -15.69
N SER A 52 -6.16 23.52 -14.77
CA SER A 52 -5.63 24.01 -13.50
C SER A 52 -5.30 22.89 -12.50
N ASN A 53 -5.68 21.64 -12.80
CA ASN A 53 -5.49 20.47 -11.96
C ASN A 53 -5.38 19.19 -12.80
N ASP A 54 -4.79 18.14 -12.22
CA ASP A 54 -4.54 16.87 -12.91
C ASP A 54 -5.81 16.06 -13.20
N LEU A 55 -6.93 16.34 -12.53
CA LEU A 55 -8.22 15.69 -12.76
C LEU A 55 -8.98 16.27 -13.97
N TRP A 56 -8.56 17.44 -14.45
CA TRP A 56 -9.19 18.19 -15.53
C TRP A 56 -10.61 18.67 -15.20
N TRP A 57 -10.88 18.89 -13.91
CA TRP A 57 -12.18 19.37 -13.42
C TRP A 57 -12.18 20.88 -13.30
N SER A 58 -13.05 21.55 -14.05
CA SER A 58 -13.18 23.01 -14.01
C SER A 58 -13.54 23.49 -12.61
N GLY A 59 -12.77 24.45 -12.08
CA GLY A 59 -13.01 25.03 -10.75
C GLY A 59 -12.59 24.16 -9.57
N TYR A 60 -12.00 22.98 -9.82
CA TYR A 60 -11.50 22.13 -8.76
C TYR A 60 -10.22 22.70 -8.15
N ASN A 61 -10.33 23.17 -6.92
CA ASN A 61 -9.19 23.60 -6.11
C ASN A 61 -8.70 22.43 -5.24
N VAL A 62 -7.50 21.93 -5.57
CA VAL A 62 -6.82 20.82 -4.89
C VAL A 62 -6.67 21.07 -3.38
N SER A 63 -6.43 22.31 -2.96
CA SER A 63 -6.18 22.63 -1.54
C SER A 63 -7.43 22.49 -0.65
N THR A 64 -8.62 22.51 -1.24
CA THR A 64 -9.90 22.50 -0.50
C THR A 64 -10.77 21.31 -0.89
N HIS A 65 -11.04 21.15 -2.18
CA HIS A 65 -11.98 20.15 -2.70
C HIS A 65 -11.43 18.72 -2.61
N GLN A 66 -10.10 18.54 -2.58
CA GLN A 66 -9.53 17.20 -2.42
C GLN A 66 -9.86 16.61 -1.04
N ALA A 67 -9.77 17.41 0.02
CA ALA A 67 -10.16 16.97 1.35
C ALA A 67 -11.66 16.64 1.44
N LEU A 68 -12.52 17.43 0.77
CA LEU A 68 -13.95 17.14 0.66
C LEU A 68 -14.20 15.80 -0.03
N LEU A 69 -13.56 15.58 -1.18
CA LEU A 69 -13.70 14.36 -1.95
C LEU A 69 -13.26 13.14 -1.13
N ILE A 70 -12.10 13.22 -0.49
CA ILE A 70 -11.59 12.13 0.37
C ILE A 70 -12.53 11.87 1.55
N ASP A 71 -13.02 12.91 2.22
CA ASP A 71 -13.93 12.75 3.37
C ASP A 71 -15.30 12.16 2.97
N LEU A 72 -15.83 12.49 1.78
CA LEU A 72 -17.04 11.88 1.23
C LEU A 72 -16.86 10.37 1.02
N PHE A 73 -15.76 9.96 0.37
CA PHE A 73 -15.46 8.54 0.17
C PHE A 73 -15.22 7.82 1.49
N ASN A 74 -14.43 8.41 2.40
CA ASN A 74 -14.18 7.83 3.71
C ASN A 74 -15.48 7.62 4.50
N THR A 75 -16.42 8.57 4.42
CA THR A 75 -17.73 8.45 5.06
C THR A 75 -18.56 7.33 4.45
N TYR A 76 -18.63 7.24 3.12
CA TYR A 76 -19.34 6.17 2.44
C TYR A 76 -18.78 4.77 2.79
N LEU A 77 -17.45 4.64 2.79
CA LEU A 77 -16.75 3.40 3.10
C LEU A 77 -16.92 2.93 4.55
N THR A 78 -17.38 3.78 5.47
CA THR A 78 -17.70 3.32 6.85
C THR A 78 -18.87 2.34 6.92
N THR A 79 -19.76 2.34 5.92
CA THR A 79 -20.98 1.52 5.91
C THR A 79 -21.10 0.63 4.68
N HIS A 80 -20.26 0.84 3.67
CA HIS A 80 -20.31 0.13 2.39
C HIS A 80 -18.93 -0.36 2.00
N ALA A 81 -18.76 -1.68 1.91
CA ALA A 81 -17.51 -2.28 1.38
C ALA A 81 -17.40 -2.16 -0.14
N ASN A 82 -18.53 -2.03 -0.85
CA ASN A 82 -18.59 -1.83 -2.29
C ASN A 82 -19.83 -1.01 -2.69
N GLY A 83 -19.90 -0.58 -3.94
CA GLY A 83 -21.08 0.09 -4.52
C GLY A 83 -20.73 1.38 -5.26
N SER A 84 -21.77 2.13 -5.62
CA SER A 84 -21.66 3.40 -6.33
C SER A 84 -22.11 4.55 -5.45
N LEU A 85 -21.26 5.57 -5.32
CA LEU A 85 -21.59 6.84 -4.66
C LEU A 85 -21.82 7.90 -5.72
N ASP A 86 -23.01 8.52 -5.73
CA ASP A 86 -23.23 9.75 -6.50
C ASP A 86 -22.66 10.93 -5.71
N LEU A 87 -21.55 11.49 -6.21
CA LEU A 87 -20.88 12.63 -5.58
C LEU A 87 -21.74 13.90 -5.58
N LEU A 88 -22.76 14.00 -6.45
CA LEU A 88 -23.65 15.16 -6.51
C LEU A 88 -24.75 15.13 -5.47
N ASP A 89 -25.09 13.95 -4.95
CA ASP A 89 -26.07 13.75 -3.87
C ASP A 89 -25.40 13.61 -2.49
N ALA A 90 -24.09 13.40 -2.47
CA ALA A 90 -23.33 13.25 -1.25
C ALA A 90 -23.05 14.61 -0.58
N SER A 91 -23.10 14.65 0.76
CA SER A 91 -22.87 15.87 1.53
C SER A 91 -22.00 15.62 2.76
N MET A 92 -21.24 16.64 3.16
CA MET A 92 -20.43 16.65 4.37
C MET A 92 -20.87 17.80 5.29
N GLY A 93 -21.00 17.52 6.59
CA GLY A 93 -21.26 18.57 7.59
C GLY A 93 -20.06 19.45 7.93
N LYS A 94 -18.86 19.07 7.46
CA LYS A 94 -17.62 19.82 7.62
C LYS A 94 -17.54 20.92 6.56
N ALA A 95 -17.09 22.11 6.95
CA ALA A 95 -16.80 23.21 6.03
C ALA A 95 -15.40 23.03 5.39
N TYR A 96 -15.29 23.36 4.10
CA TYR A 96 -14.05 23.31 3.31
C TYR A 96 -13.74 24.67 2.68
N ASP A 97 -13.96 25.73 3.46
CA ASP A 97 -13.84 27.14 3.07
C ASP A 97 -12.51 27.78 3.52
N THR A 98 -11.63 27.00 4.16
CA THR A 98 -10.29 27.43 4.56
C THR A 98 -9.30 27.42 3.40
N ALA A 99 -8.20 28.17 3.50
CA ALA A 99 -7.17 28.22 2.46
C ALA A 99 -6.54 26.84 2.14
N ALA A 100 -6.50 25.95 3.13
CA ALA A 100 -6.15 24.55 2.98
C ALA A 100 -7.02 23.72 3.94
N SER A 101 -7.68 22.69 3.41
CA SER A 101 -8.47 21.73 4.17
C SER A 101 -7.75 20.38 4.21
N SER A 102 -7.94 19.61 5.29
CA SER A 102 -7.29 18.31 5.47
C SER A 102 -8.29 17.25 5.93
N THR A 103 -8.07 15.99 5.57
CA THR A 103 -8.84 14.83 6.05
C THR A 103 -8.31 14.36 7.40
N SER A 104 -9.21 13.92 8.30
CA SER A 104 -8.82 13.33 9.58
C SER A 104 -8.73 11.81 9.47
N VAL A 105 -7.59 11.23 9.83
CA VAL A 105 -7.41 9.78 9.94
C VAL A 105 -7.34 9.40 11.42
N TYR A 106 -8.30 8.60 11.86
CA TYR A 106 -8.38 8.18 13.25
C TYR A 106 -7.56 6.90 13.49
N PRO A 107 -6.66 6.85 14.48
CA PRO A 107 -5.89 5.64 14.80
C PRO A 107 -6.77 4.41 15.12
N THR A 108 -8.00 4.63 15.60
CA THR A 108 -8.97 3.55 15.88
C THR A 108 -9.38 2.80 14.63
N TYR A 109 -9.49 3.47 13.48
CA TYR A 109 -9.78 2.84 12.19
C TYR A 109 -8.66 1.87 11.81
N VAL A 110 -7.41 2.34 11.85
CA VAL A 110 -6.24 1.52 11.51
C VAL A 110 -6.12 0.31 12.44
N ARG A 111 -6.38 0.49 13.74
CA ARG A 111 -6.43 -0.62 14.71
C ARG A 111 -7.57 -1.60 14.38
N GLY A 112 -8.74 -1.11 14.00
CA GLY A 112 -9.87 -1.96 13.58
C GLY A 112 -9.48 -2.87 12.42
N LEU A 113 -8.82 -2.31 11.39
CA LEU A 113 -8.31 -3.08 10.26
C LEU A 113 -7.31 -4.14 10.70
N VAL A 114 -6.24 -3.76 11.39
CA VAL A 114 -5.14 -4.69 11.74
C VAL A 114 -5.59 -5.81 12.70
N TYR A 115 -6.43 -5.48 13.68
CA TYR A 115 -6.76 -6.44 14.75
C TYR A 115 -8.07 -7.20 14.52
N ASN A 116 -8.93 -6.79 13.60
CA ASN A 116 -10.22 -7.45 13.40
C ASN A 116 -10.46 -7.88 11.94
N GLU A 117 -10.11 -7.04 10.96
CA GLU A 117 -10.48 -7.30 9.56
C GLU A 117 -9.39 -8.03 8.77
N LEU A 118 -8.13 -7.62 8.93
CA LEU A 118 -6.96 -8.14 8.22
C LEU A 118 -6.32 -9.32 8.96
N THR A 119 -7.15 -10.28 9.38
CA THR A 119 -6.74 -11.43 10.20
C THR A 119 -6.80 -12.75 9.44
N SER A 120 -7.00 -12.73 8.12
CA SER A 120 -7.02 -13.95 7.31
C SER A 120 -5.63 -14.59 7.20
N ILE A 121 -5.61 -15.90 6.98
CA ILE A 121 -4.37 -16.69 6.86
C ILE A 121 -3.52 -16.21 5.69
N ASP A 122 -4.11 -16.04 4.52
CA ASP A 122 -3.36 -15.61 3.33
C ASP A 122 -2.72 -14.23 3.52
N PHE A 123 -3.46 -13.30 4.14
CA PHE A 123 -2.94 -11.97 4.45
C PHE A 123 -1.76 -12.06 5.41
N ALA A 124 -1.86 -12.88 6.46
CA ALA A 124 -0.80 -13.08 7.43
C ALA A 124 0.43 -13.76 6.82
N ILE A 125 0.28 -14.80 6.00
CA ILE A 125 1.40 -15.48 5.34
C ILE A 125 2.16 -14.50 4.45
N ILE A 126 1.46 -13.71 3.63
CA ILE A 126 2.09 -12.68 2.78
C ILE A 126 2.81 -11.65 3.65
N GLY A 127 2.15 -11.16 4.70
CA GLY A 127 2.71 -10.18 5.64
C GLY A 127 3.98 -10.68 6.31
N LEU A 128 3.93 -11.89 6.88
CA LEU A 128 5.07 -12.56 7.51
C LEU A 128 6.22 -12.69 6.50
N ARG A 129 6.01 -13.25 5.31
CA ARG A 129 7.08 -13.43 4.31
C ARG A 129 7.72 -12.13 3.81
N SER A 130 7.01 -11.01 3.92
CA SER A 130 7.52 -9.68 3.55
C SER A 130 8.17 -8.92 4.71
N MET A 131 8.05 -9.44 5.93
CA MET A 131 8.50 -8.81 7.16
C MET A 131 10.00 -9.02 7.37
N ASP A 132 10.66 -8.03 7.98
CA ASP A 132 12.04 -8.15 8.43
C ASP A 132 12.17 -9.09 9.64
N ALA A 133 13.29 -9.81 9.72
CA ALA A 133 13.55 -10.77 10.80
C ALA A 133 13.44 -10.13 12.19
N MET A 134 13.83 -8.85 12.35
CA MET A 134 13.68 -8.11 13.61
C MET A 134 12.21 -8.01 14.05
N ALA A 135 11.27 -7.83 13.15
CA ALA A 135 9.87 -7.69 13.52
C ALA A 135 9.19 -9.04 13.86
N SER A 136 9.73 -10.17 13.40
CA SER A 136 9.13 -11.50 13.55
C SER A 136 8.88 -11.94 15.01
N LEU A 137 9.84 -11.76 15.92
CA LEU A 137 9.66 -12.07 17.35
C LEU A 137 9.14 -10.89 18.18
N GLN A 138 8.95 -9.73 17.55
CA GLN A 138 8.31 -8.55 18.14
C GLN A 138 6.81 -8.48 17.84
N LEU A 139 6.26 -9.48 17.13
CA LEU A 139 4.84 -9.60 16.91
C LEU A 139 4.09 -9.57 18.24
N CYS A 140 3.03 -8.77 18.27
CA CYS A 140 2.23 -8.58 19.48
C CYS A 140 1.33 -9.79 19.71
N THR A 141 1.90 -10.88 20.20
CA THR A 141 1.21 -12.13 20.51
C THR A 141 1.85 -12.78 21.73
N GLN A 142 1.17 -13.75 22.32
CA GLN A 142 1.75 -14.58 23.36
C GLN A 142 1.68 -16.02 22.89
N TYR A 143 2.83 -16.60 22.59
CA TYR A 143 2.86 -17.98 22.12
C TYR A 143 2.30 -18.94 23.17
N CYS A 144 1.60 -19.94 22.68
CA CYS A 144 1.08 -21.07 23.44
C CYS A 144 1.86 -22.34 23.08
N TRP A 145 2.23 -22.48 21.80
CA TRP A 145 2.97 -23.64 21.31
C TRP A 145 4.14 -23.23 20.42
N VAL A 146 5.17 -24.08 20.40
CA VAL A 146 6.21 -23.99 19.37
C VAL A 146 5.69 -24.53 18.05
N ASP A 147 5.01 -25.68 18.06
CA ASP A 147 4.57 -26.41 16.88
C ASP A 147 3.04 -26.45 16.69
N LEU A 148 2.60 -26.61 15.45
CA LEU A 148 1.18 -26.75 15.08
C LEU A 148 0.52 -28.05 15.57
N ASN A 149 1.30 -29.00 16.09
CA ASN A 149 0.81 -30.28 16.59
C ASN A 149 0.68 -30.30 18.13
N HIS A 150 0.85 -29.15 18.80
CA HIS A 150 0.76 -28.99 20.26
C HIS A 150 1.71 -29.89 21.05
N THR A 151 2.83 -30.30 20.45
CA THR A 151 3.80 -31.19 21.10
C THR A 151 4.62 -30.43 22.14
N PHE A 152 4.87 -29.15 21.89
CA PHE A 152 5.74 -28.31 22.71
C PHE A 152 4.96 -27.08 23.20
N GLU A 153 4.46 -27.17 24.43
CA GLU A 153 3.74 -26.10 25.12
C GLU A 153 4.72 -25.11 25.76
N ILE A 154 4.49 -23.81 25.57
CA ILE A 154 5.36 -22.73 26.06
C ILE A 154 4.60 -21.62 26.78
N ALA A 155 3.31 -21.82 27.10
CA ALA A 155 2.58 -20.87 27.93
C ALA A 155 3.17 -20.82 29.37
N HIS A 156 3.24 -19.63 29.96
CA HIS A 156 3.89 -19.40 31.26
C HIS A 156 3.26 -20.14 32.45
N THR A 157 1.97 -20.49 32.38
CA THR A 157 1.29 -21.23 33.45
C THR A 157 0.34 -22.26 32.87
N SER A 158 0.04 -23.29 33.66
CA SER A 158 -0.92 -24.34 33.28
C SER A 158 -2.32 -23.78 32.99
N GLU A 159 -2.76 -22.76 33.73
CA GLU A 159 -4.04 -22.09 33.51
C GLU A 159 -4.03 -21.28 32.21
N ARG A 160 -2.89 -20.73 31.81
CA ARG A 160 -2.76 -20.06 30.50
C ARG A 160 -2.77 -21.08 29.37
N GLN A 161 -2.07 -22.20 29.54
CA GLN A 161 -2.09 -23.29 28.57
C GLN A 161 -3.51 -23.81 28.35
N ALA A 162 -4.26 -24.09 29.42
CA ALA A 162 -5.66 -24.50 29.31
C ALA A 162 -6.56 -23.47 28.59
N ARG A 163 -6.32 -22.17 28.79
CA ARG A 163 -7.00 -21.12 28.01
C ARG A 163 -6.59 -21.11 26.54
N CYS A 164 -5.32 -21.40 26.23
CA CYS A 164 -4.85 -21.53 24.86
C CYS A 164 -5.61 -22.64 24.13
N ASP A 165 -5.72 -23.82 24.74
CA ASP A 165 -6.47 -24.95 24.20
C ASP A 165 -7.94 -24.58 23.95
N GLU A 166 -8.59 -23.98 24.94
CA GLU A 166 -10.01 -23.63 24.90
C GLU A 166 -10.33 -22.53 23.86
N ARG A 167 -9.47 -21.52 23.70
CA ARG A 167 -9.85 -20.26 23.02
C ARG A 167 -8.99 -19.88 21.83
N TYR A 168 -7.74 -20.34 21.78
CA TYR A 168 -6.75 -19.79 20.83
C TYR A 168 -6.17 -20.83 19.88
N SER A 169 -6.58 -22.10 19.98
CA SER A 169 -6.09 -23.19 19.13
C SER A 169 -6.34 -22.95 17.63
N THR A 170 -7.36 -22.19 17.24
CA THR A 170 -7.60 -21.85 15.83
C THR A 170 -6.89 -20.57 15.35
N ASN A 171 -6.19 -19.85 16.24
CA ASN A 171 -5.47 -18.63 15.92
C ASN A 171 -3.99 -18.92 15.64
N GLY A 172 -3.56 -18.82 14.38
CA GLY A 172 -2.17 -19.05 13.97
C GLY A 172 -1.16 -18.17 14.72
N ALA A 173 -1.56 -16.97 15.16
CA ALA A 173 -0.65 -16.04 15.85
C ALA A 173 -0.09 -16.56 17.18
N VAL A 174 -0.69 -17.59 17.80
CA VAL A 174 -0.17 -18.16 19.07
C VAL A 174 0.80 -19.33 18.87
N TYR A 175 1.17 -19.63 17.63
CA TYR A 175 2.11 -20.71 17.28
C TYR A 175 3.40 -20.13 16.72
N MET A 176 4.53 -20.45 17.34
CA MET A 176 5.83 -19.97 16.88
C MET A 176 6.17 -20.50 15.47
N GLU A 177 5.79 -21.73 15.16
CA GLU A 177 5.97 -22.37 13.85
C GLU A 177 5.37 -21.54 12.71
N THR A 178 4.19 -20.93 12.90
CA THR A 178 3.56 -20.12 11.85
C THR A 178 4.41 -18.93 11.42
N VAL A 179 5.08 -18.29 12.37
CA VAL A 179 5.97 -17.16 12.12
C VAL A 179 7.27 -17.68 11.51
N LEU A 180 7.93 -18.64 12.15
CA LEU A 180 9.24 -19.12 11.72
C LEU A 180 9.25 -19.79 10.34
N ARG A 181 8.18 -20.50 9.98
CA ARG A 181 8.04 -21.09 8.63
C ARG A 181 7.98 -20.04 7.52
N ASN A 182 7.61 -18.82 7.86
CA ASN A 182 7.43 -17.70 6.93
C ASN A 182 8.55 -16.65 7.05
N GLN A 183 9.68 -17.00 7.67
CA GLN A 183 10.86 -16.15 7.78
C GLN A 183 12.07 -16.83 7.15
N ASP A 184 13.04 -16.03 6.72
CA ASP A 184 14.34 -16.56 6.34
C ASP A 184 15.06 -17.06 7.60
N TRP A 185 15.41 -18.34 7.61
CA TRP A 185 15.94 -18.98 8.80
C TRP A 185 17.32 -18.45 9.19
N ASP A 186 18.17 -18.13 8.20
CA ASP A 186 19.50 -17.61 8.46
C ASP A 186 19.39 -16.18 9.03
N ASP A 187 18.50 -15.34 8.49
CA ASP A 187 18.24 -14.00 9.02
C ASP A 187 17.67 -14.05 10.46
N ILE A 188 16.81 -15.02 10.75
CA ILE A 188 16.30 -15.26 12.12
C ILE A 188 17.42 -15.66 13.06
N LEU A 189 18.32 -16.56 12.67
CA LEU A 189 19.43 -16.97 13.52
C LEU A 189 20.44 -15.83 13.74
N VAL A 190 20.67 -14.98 12.74
CA VAL A 190 21.51 -13.78 12.90
C VAL A 190 20.86 -12.78 13.86
N THR A 191 19.56 -12.56 13.74
CA THR A 191 18.85 -11.51 14.48
C THR A 191 18.48 -11.94 15.90
N TRP A 192 17.93 -13.15 16.02
CA TRP A 192 17.31 -13.68 17.23
C TRP A 192 17.97 -14.95 17.76
N GLY A 193 19.00 -15.48 17.10
CA GLY A 193 19.69 -16.71 17.50
C GLY A 193 20.02 -16.77 19.00
N PRO A 194 20.64 -15.73 19.61
CA PRO A 194 20.93 -15.76 21.05
C PRO A 194 19.69 -15.94 21.93
N TRP A 195 18.53 -15.41 21.52
CA TRP A 195 17.24 -15.52 22.23
C TRP A 195 16.51 -16.84 21.95
N PHE A 196 16.69 -17.41 20.76
CA PHE A 196 16.00 -18.61 20.32
C PHE A 196 16.78 -19.89 20.68
N THR A 197 18.10 -19.88 20.52
CA THR A 197 18.92 -21.09 20.58
C THR A 197 18.89 -21.75 21.96
N GLY A 198 19.18 -21.00 23.03
CA GLY A 198 19.20 -21.56 24.38
C GLY A 198 17.83 -22.04 24.87
N PRO A 199 16.81 -21.15 24.92
CA PRO A 199 15.52 -21.49 25.51
C PRO A 199 14.68 -22.49 24.70
N ILE A 200 14.81 -22.50 23.37
CA ILE A 200 13.95 -23.28 22.49
C ILE A 200 14.76 -24.34 21.72
N GLN A 201 15.74 -23.91 20.91
CA GLN A 201 16.41 -24.80 19.95
C GLN A 201 17.17 -25.94 20.64
N ASP A 202 17.92 -25.65 21.70
CA ASP A 202 18.75 -26.64 22.40
C ASP A 202 17.90 -27.76 22.98
N TYR A 203 16.75 -27.43 23.57
CA TYR A 203 15.79 -28.43 24.05
C TYR A 203 15.23 -29.27 22.89
N LEU A 204 14.82 -28.63 21.79
CA LEU A 204 14.30 -29.33 20.61
C LEU A 204 15.32 -30.30 20.00
N LEU A 205 16.61 -29.99 20.03
CA LEU A 205 17.68 -30.86 19.53
C LEU A 205 17.79 -32.16 20.34
N THR A 206 17.39 -32.16 21.62
CA THR A 206 17.39 -33.37 22.46
C THR A 206 16.28 -34.36 22.10
N ILE A 207 15.24 -33.92 21.38
CA ILE A 207 14.04 -34.70 21.08
C ILE A 207 14.02 -35.04 19.58
N PRO A 208 13.82 -36.32 19.18
CA PRO A 208 13.77 -36.69 17.76
C PRO A 208 12.76 -35.88 16.95
N ARG A 209 11.55 -35.66 17.48
CA ARG A 209 10.53 -34.83 16.85
C ARG A 209 10.91 -33.35 16.76
N GLY A 210 11.62 -32.82 17.76
CA GLY A 210 12.10 -31.44 17.75
C GLY A 210 13.14 -31.19 16.67
N ARG A 211 14.06 -32.15 16.46
CA ARG A 211 15.01 -32.12 15.33
C ARG A 211 14.32 -32.10 13.97
N THR A 212 13.33 -32.96 13.76
CA THR A 212 12.54 -32.96 12.53
C THR A 212 11.78 -31.65 12.36
N TRP A 213 11.21 -31.10 13.42
CA TRP A 213 10.52 -29.80 13.37
C TRP A 213 11.46 -28.67 12.96
N LEU A 214 12.70 -28.63 13.49
CA LEU A 214 13.72 -27.65 13.11
C LEU A 214 14.09 -27.76 11.62
N GLU A 215 14.32 -28.97 11.12
CA GLU A 215 14.65 -29.22 9.71
C GLU A 215 13.52 -28.79 8.75
N VAL A 216 12.27 -29.11 9.11
CA VAL A 216 11.10 -28.79 8.28
C VAL A 216 10.75 -27.31 8.35
N THR A 217 10.86 -26.68 9.52
CA THR A 217 10.50 -25.28 9.72
C THR A 217 11.52 -24.35 9.07
N SER A 218 12.82 -24.63 9.24
CA SER A 218 13.91 -23.82 8.66
C SER A 218 13.91 -23.75 7.14
N SER A 219 13.37 -24.77 6.46
CA SER A 219 13.32 -24.84 5.01
C SER A 219 11.95 -24.46 4.42
N ALA A 220 10.95 -24.13 5.25
CA ALA A 220 9.57 -23.93 4.81
C ALA A 220 9.43 -22.75 3.85
N LEU A 221 10.07 -21.61 4.12
CA LEU A 221 9.97 -20.41 3.29
C LEU A 221 10.40 -20.67 1.83
N THR A 222 11.51 -21.39 1.64
CA THR A 222 12.09 -21.67 0.32
C THR A 222 11.44 -22.85 -0.39
N SER A 223 10.81 -23.77 0.36
CA SER A 223 10.20 -24.98 -0.18
C SER A 223 8.70 -24.88 -0.46
N THR A 224 8.02 -23.83 0.03
CA THR A 224 6.56 -23.69 -0.08
C THR A 224 6.14 -22.38 -0.74
N THR A 225 5.09 -22.45 -1.54
CA THR A 225 4.33 -21.26 -2.00
C THR A 225 3.37 -20.77 -0.91
N VAL A 226 2.87 -19.54 -1.05
CA VAL A 226 1.85 -18.98 -0.14
C VAL A 226 0.62 -19.89 -0.06
N ALA A 227 0.14 -20.39 -1.19
CA ALA A 227 -1.03 -21.29 -1.23
C ALA A 227 -0.77 -22.61 -0.49
N GLN A 228 0.41 -23.23 -0.68
CA GLN A 228 0.76 -24.47 0.02
C GLN A 228 0.90 -24.28 1.53
N GLU A 229 1.40 -23.11 1.97
CA GLU A 229 1.50 -22.78 3.39
C GLU A 229 0.11 -22.52 3.99
N SER A 230 -0.79 -21.87 3.25
CA SER A 230 -2.19 -21.68 3.63
C SER A 230 -2.92 -23.02 3.78
N ASP A 231 -2.74 -23.93 2.82
CA ASP A 231 -3.26 -25.30 2.90
C ASP A 231 -2.67 -26.10 4.08
N PHE A 232 -1.41 -25.85 4.43
CA PHE A 232 -0.78 -26.45 5.60
C PHE A 232 -1.43 -25.96 6.88
N TRP A 233 -1.61 -24.64 7.04
CA TRP A 233 -2.29 -24.07 8.22
C TRP A 233 -3.74 -24.54 8.32
N GLY A 234 -4.46 -24.60 7.21
CA GLY A 234 -5.84 -25.10 7.16
C GLY A 234 -5.98 -26.56 7.60
N ARG A 235 -5.00 -27.43 7.26
CA ARG A 235 -4.95 -28.83 7.75
C ARG A 235 -4.75 -28.93 9.26
N HIS A 236 -4.25 -27.89 9.90
CA HIS A 236 -4.12 -27.76 11.35
C HIS A 236 -5.28 -26.98 12.00
N ASN A 237 -6.40 -26.79 11.28
CA ASN A 237 -7.59 -26.07 11.74
C ASN A 237 -7.33 -24.62 12.16
N LEU A 238 -6.28 -23.99 11.63
CA LEU A 238 -6.11 -22.56 11.79
C LEU A 238 -7.13 -21.84 10.90
N THR A 239 -7.74 -20.78 11.43
CA THR A 239 -8.76 -19.99 10.71
C THR A 239 -8.40 -18.51 10.64
N THR A 240 -7.59 -18.02 11.58
CA THR A 240 -7.27 -16.60 11.72
C THR A 240 -5.83 -16.44 12.17
N PHE A 241 -5.24 -15.29 11.90
CA PHE A 241 -3.99 -14.81 12.48
C PHE A 241 -4.26 -13.45 13.11
N GLN A 242 -4.72 -13.46 14.35
CA GLN A 242 -5.12 -12.27 15.08
C GLN A 242 -4.07 -11.93 16.13
N LEU A 243 -3.42 -10.78 15.95
CA LEU A 243 -2.49 -10.22 16.93
C LEU A 243 -3.24 -9.55 18.09
N GLN A 244 -2.58 -9.45 19.22
CA GLN A 244 -3.02 -8.72 20.39
C GLN A 244 -2.57 -7.26 20.31
N TRP A 245 -3.33 -6.36 20.94
CA TRP A 245 -3.01 -4.94 20.94
C TRP A 245 -1.89 -4.62 21.95
N GLN A 246 -0.95 -3.77 21.53
CA GLN A 246 0.09 -3.17 22.36
C GLN A 246 0.23 -1.68 21.99
N ASN A 247 0.58 -0.82 22.95
CA ASN A 247 0.82 0.60 22.69
C ASN A 247 2.27 0.95 22.33
N MET A 248 3.17 -0.04 22.30
CA MET A 248 4.54 0.14 21.80
C MET A 248 4.60 0.41 20.29
N HIS A 249 3.64 -0.12 19.54
CA HIS A 249 3.54 0.04 18.10
C HIS A 249 2.30 0.85 17.76
N SER A 250 2.44 1.81 16.85
CA SER A 250 1.29 2.37 16.13
C SER A 250 1.21 1.75 14.74
N ALA A 251 0.01 1.33 14.37
CA ALA A 251 -0.23 0.73 13.07
C ALA A 251 -0.10 1.79 11.96
N ALA A 252 0.59 1.43 10.89
CA ALA A 252 0.70 2.24 9.68
C ALA A 252 -0.51 2.01 8.76
N ILE A 253 -0.85 3.00 7.95
CA ILE A 253 -1.82 2.82 6.85
C ILE A 253 -1.41 3.65 5.64
N SER A 254 -1.59 3.08 4.46
CA SER A 254 -1.50 3.78 3.19
C SER A 254 -2.70 3.36 2.33
N GLU A 255 -3.60 4.29 2.06
CA GLU A 255 -4.75 4.09 1.20
C GLU A 255 -4.75 5.11 0.07
N THR A 256 -5.18 4.66 -1.10
CA THR A 256 -5.27 5.47 -2.30
C THR A 256 -6.65 5.34 -2.93
N LEU A 257 -7.04 6.37 -3.67
CA LEU A 257 -8.22 6.41 -4.52
C LEU A 257 -7.74 6.61 -5.96
N VAL A 258 -8.34 5.89 -6.90
CA VAL A 258 -8.09 6.08 -8.33
C VAL A 258 -9.28 6.80 -8.93
N ILE A 259 -9.04 7.97 -9.54
CA ILE A 259 -10.05 8.75 -10.24
C ILE A 259 -9.79 8.64 -11.73
N VAL A 260 -10.81 8.25 -12.47
CA VAL A 260 -10.77 8.18 -13.94
C VAL A 260 -11.57 9.35 -14.49
N ASN A 261 -10.93 10.20 -15.29
CA ASN A 261 -11.60 11.35 -15.89
C ASN A 261 -12.35 10.99 -17.19
N ALA A 262 -13.03 11.97 -17.79
CA ALA A 262 -13.83 11.77 -19.00
C ALA A 262 -13.02 11.31 -20.24
N PHE A 263 -11.69 11.46 -20.22
CA PHE A 263 -10.79 10.98 -21.27
C PHE A 263 -10.26 9.57 -21.00
N GLY A 264 -10.66 8.94 -19.89
CA GLY A 264 -10.14 7.64 -19.47
C GLY A 264 -8.76 7.71 -18.83
N MET A 265 -8.28 8.90 -18.44
CA MET A 265 -7.00 9.03 -17.75
C MET A 265 -7.18 8.76 -16.26
N GLU A 266 -6.35 7.88 -15.71
CA GLU A 266 -6.35 7.55 -14.29
C GLU A 266 -5.42 8.47 -13.50
N GLN A 267 -5.88 8.93 -12.34
CA GLN A 267 -5.12 9.72 -11.39
C GLN A 267 -5.25 9.11 -10.00
N THR A 268 -4.11 8.80 -9.38
CA THR A 268 -4.06 8.20 -8.05
C THR A 268 -3.88 9.28 -6.99
N ILE A 269 -4.82 9.36 -6.05
CA ILE A 269 -4.79 10.29 -4.92
C ILE A 269 -4.60 9.51 -3.63
N VAL A 270 -3.72 9.98 -2.77
CA VAL A 270 -3.55 9.43 -1.42
C VAL A 270 -4.69 9.90 -0.53
N SER A 271 -5.48 8.96 0.00
CA SER A 271 -6.63 9.27 0.87
C SER A 271 -6.26 9.21 2.35
N LYS A 272 -5.42 8.24 2.75
CA LYS A 272 -4.87 8.12 4.10
C LYS A 272 -3.40 7.73 4.01
N ASN A 273 -2.55 8.41 4.78
CA ASN A 273 -1.15 8.03 4.94
C ASN A 273 -0.72 8.33 6.38
N VAL A 274 -0.59 7.28 7.18
CA VAL A 274 -0.11 7.35 8.55
C VAL A 274 1.08 6.42 8.68
N ALA A 275 2.22 6.97 9.05
CA ALA A 275 3.41 6.18 9.34
C ALA A 275 3.22 5.39 10.64
N GLY A 276 3.69 4.15 10.64
CA GLY A 276 3.82 3.38 11.87
C GLY A 276 5.00 3.87 12.69
N LEU A 277 4.84 3.91 14.00
CA LEU A 277 5.86 4.31 14.95
C LEU A 277 6.14 3.17 15.93
N PHE A 278 7.41 3.02 16.27
CA PHE A 278 7.88 2.18 17.35
C PHE A 278 8.31 3.06 18.53
N GLN A 279 7.60 2.94 19.66
CA GLN A 279 7.72 3.83 20.82
C GLN A 279 7.97 3.02 22.11
N PRO A 280 9.14 2.38 22.25
CA PRO A 280 9.45 1.54 23.41
C PRO A 280 9.45 2.33 24.73
N SER A 281 9.80 3.62 24.71
CA SER A 281 9.77 4.48 25.90
C SER A 281 8.36 4.83 26.38
N GLU A 282 7.33 4.64 25.54
CA GLU A 282 5.92 4.91 25.86
C GLU A 282 5.13 3.61 26.08
N TRP A 283 5.81 2.46 26.04
CA TRP A 283 5.18 1.16 26.21
C TRP A 283 4.72 0.98 27.66
N THR A 284 3.41 1.04 27.86
CA THR A 284 2.78 0.83 29.17
C THR A 284 1.93 -0.42 29.20
N SER A 285 1.50 -0.94 28.05
CA SER A 285 0.75 -2.19 27.95
C SER A 285 1.60 -3.44 28.19
N PHE A 286 2.92 -3.33 28.38
CA PHE A 286 3.80 -4.45 28.78
C PHE A 286 3.34 -5.11 30.09
N VAL A 287 2.68 -4.34 30.97
CA VAL A 287 2.11 -4.85 32.22
C VAL A 287 1.00 -5.89 31.99
N MET A 288 0.37 -5.89 30.80
CA MET A 288 -0.61 -6.92 30.42
C MET A 288 0.10 -8.21 29.99
N TYR A 289 1.14 -8.08 29.16
CA TYR A 289 2.08 -9.15 28.81
C TYR A 289 3.34 -8.55 28.18
N ASN A 290 4.49 -9.19 28.44
CA ASN A 290 5.81 -8.61 28.16
C ASN A 290 6.40 -9.00 26.78
N LEU A 291 5.61 -9.56 25.87
CA LEU A 291 6.01 -10.04 24.55
C LEU A 291 7.09 -11.17 24.54
N PRO A 292 7.10 -12.03 23.52
CA PRO A 292 7.98 -13.21 23.49
C PRO A 292 9.47 -12.86 23.57
N PHE A 293 9.91 -11.76 22.95
CA PHE A 293 11.33 -11.41 22.92
C PHE A 293 11.89 -11.06 24.32
N ASN A 294 11.11 -10.45 25.22
CA ASN A 294 11.58 -10.20 26.58
C ASN A 294 11.54 -11.48 27.42
N ASP A 295 10.53 -12.33 27.22
CA ASP A 295 10.43 -13.61 27.92
C ASP A 295 11.64 -14.50 27.58
N LEU A 296 11.96 -14.63 26.28
CA LEU A 296 13.15 -15.33 25.82
C LEU A 296 14.45 -14.67 26.32
N GLY A 297 14.50 -13.34 26.33
CA GLY A 297 15.67 -12.60 26.82
C GLY A 297 15.95 -12.85 28.31
N ALA A 298 14.90 -12.96 29.12
CA ALA A 298 15.03 -13.30 30.54
C ALA A 298 15.58 -14.72 30.74
N LEU A 299 15.26 -15.66 29.86
CA LEU A 299 15.74 -17.05 29.92
C LEU A 299 17.21 -17.20 29.52
N VAL A 300 17.76 -16.29 28.71
CA VAL A 300 19.17 -16.33 28.28
C VAL A 300 20.14 -15.77 29.34
N VAL A 301 19.66 -14.86 30.19
CA VAL A 301 20.48 -14.20 31.22
C VAL A 301 20.53 -15.01 32.53
N MET A 302 19.74 -16.07 32.65
CA MET A 302 19.77 -17.04 33.75
C MET A 302 20.74 -18.18 33.48
#